data_AF-A0A1N6V7Y6-F1
#
_entry.id   AF-A0A1N6V7Y6-F1
#
_cell.length_a   1.000
_cell.length_b   1.000
_cell.length_c   1.000
_cell.angle_alpha   90.00
_cell.angle_beta   90.00
_cell.angle_gamma   90.00
#
_symmetry.space_group_name_H-M   'P 1'
#
loop_
_entity.id
_entity.type
_entity.pdbx_description
1 polymer ?
#
loop_
_entity_poly.entity_id
_entity_poly.type
_entity_poly.pdbx_seq_one_letter_code
_entity_poly.pdbx_strand_id
1 'polypeptide(L)'
;MDLRPLLIGLVVMPLLSGCGDTPPERMKAGDELYEYYCRSCHENKGLGPYLEQLPAGPDAPAIYEIVLMIKHGYDLGHKGMPSFPQLSDEQADAVSDFIHSRRPRAPQAN
;
A
#
# COMPACT_ATOMS: atom_id res chain seq x y z
N MET A 1 -63.80 20.91 10.59
CA MET A 1 -62.56 21.25 11.31
C MET A 1 -61.83 19.94 11.56
N ASP A 2 -60.92 19.53 10.67
CA ASP A 2 -59.54 20.04 10.50
C ASP A 2 -58.59 19.36 11.50
N LEU A 3 -57.41 18.85 11.13
CA LEU A 3 -56.80 18.61 9.81
C LEU A 3 -55.78 17.46 9.95
N ARG A 4 -55.49 16.70 8.90
CA ARG A 4 -54.41 15.68 8.91
C ARG A 4 -53.03 16.34 8.99
N PRO A 5 -52.19 15.90 9.94
CA PRO A 5 -50.83 15.50 9.62
C PRO A 5 -50.69 14.00 9.95
N LEU A 6 -49.83 13.20 9.35
CA LEU A 6 -48.94 13.24 8.19
C LEU A 6 -48.31 11.83 8.28
N LEU A 7 -48.10 11.12 7.17
CA LEU A 7 -47.45 9.81 7.24
C LEU A 7 -45.98 9.99 7.66
N ILE A 8 -45.66 9.82 8.95
CA ILE A 8 -44.28 9.61 9.41
C ILE A 8 -43.91 8.16 9.08
N GLY A 9 -43.74 7.91 7.78
CA GLY A 9 -43.10 6.70 7.29
C GLY A 9 -41.64 6.77 7.71
N LEU A 10 -41.31 6.11 8.82
CA LEU A 10 -39.93 5.96 9.30
C LEU A 10 -39.18 5.06 8.31
N VAL A 11 -38.66 5.65 7.24
CA VAL A 11 -37.77 4.98 6.29
C VAL A 11 -36.45 4.75 7.02
N VAL A 12 -36.37 3.62 7.73
CA VAL A 12 -35.12 3.08 8.27
C VAL A 12 -34.29 2.64 7.08
N MET A 13 -33.54 3.60 6.52
CA MET A 13 -32.60 3.37 5.43
C MET A 13 -31.55 2.37 5.95
N PRO A 14 -31.47 1.13 5.42
CA PRO A 14 -30.48 0.18 5.91
C PRO A 14 -29.10 0.69 5.49
N LEU A 15 -28.29 1.07 6.48
CA LEU A 15 -26.86 1.28 6.29
C LEU A 15 -26.22 -0.09 6.02
N LEU A 16 -26.27 -0.50 4.74
CA LEU A 16 -25.55 -1.62 4.18
C LEU A 16 -24.05 -1.27 4.11
N SER A 17 -23.45 -1.15 5.30
CA SER A 17 -22.00 -1.14 5.51
C SER A 17 -21.46 -2.52 5.14
N GLY A 18 -21.34 -2.76 3.84
CA GLY A 18 -20.74 -3.96 3.29
C GLY A 18 -19.27 -4.02 3.68
N CYS A 19 -18.97 -4.69 4.79
CA CYS A 19 -17.62 -4.98 5.25
C CYS A 19 -17.00 -6.07 4.37
N GLY A 20 -16.70 -5.72 3.12
CA GLY A 20 -15.93 -6.52 2.18
C GLY A 20 -14.66 -5.76 1.81
N ASP A 21 -13.55 -6.49 1.69
CA ASP A 21 -12.24 -5.91 1.46
C ASP A 21 -12.19 -5.07 0.18
N THR A 22 -11.46 -3.96 0.21
CA THR A 22 -11.18 -3.16 -0.98
C THR A 22 -10.40 -4.03 -1.97
N PRO A 23 -10.91 -4.34 -3.17
CA PRO A 23 -10.15 -5.11 -4.15
C PRO A 23 -8.97 -4.25 -4.64
N PRO A 24 -7.83 -4.85 -4.97
CA PRO A 24 -6.55 -4.13 -5.08
C PRO A 24 -6.53 -3.09 -6.21
N GLU A 25 -7.37 -3.22 -7.23
CA GLU A 25 -7.56 -2.22 -8.30
C GLU A 25 -8.26 -0.94 -7.80
N ARG A 26 -8.76 -0.93 -6.56
CA ARG A 26 -9.37 0.22 -5.88
C ARG A 26 -8.63 0.64 -4.60
N MET A 27 -7.64 -0.12 -4.14
CA MET A 27 -6.75 0.29 -3.05
C MET A 27 -5.94 1.52 -3.45
N LYS A 28 -5.67 2.40 -2.49
CA LYS A 28 -4.95 3.66 -2.73
C LYS A 28 -3.89 3.97 -1.68
N ALA A 29 -3.96 3.36 -0.50
CA ALA A 29 -2.96 3.57 0.53
C ALA A 29 -1.77 2.62 0.31
N GLY A 30 -0.55 3.14 0.50
CA GLY A 30 0.67 2.38 0.23
C GLY A 30 0.88 1.20 1.18
N ASP A 31 0.31 1.26 2.38
CA ASP A 31 0.28 0.19 3.37
C ASP A 31 -0.71 -0.92 2.99
N GLU A 32 -1.94 -0.59 2.58
CA GLU A 32 -2.90 -1.55 2.00
C GLU A 32 -2.28 -2.35 0.84
N LEU A 33 -1.67 -1.62 -0.11
CA LEU A 33 -1.04 -2.19 -1.30
C LEU A 33 0.21 -3.02 -0.95
N TYR A 34 1.02 -2.58 0.01
CA TYR A 34 2.20 -3.32 0.47
C TYR A 34 1.82 -4.62 1.20
N GLU A 35 0.81 -4.58 2.07
CA GLU A 35 0.27 -5.76 2.77
C GLU A 35 -0.23 -6.80 1.75
N TYR A 36 -0.98 -6.35 0.72
CA TYR A 36 -1.56 -7.22 -0.29
C TYR A 36 -0.53 -7.82 -1.27
N TYR A 37 0.34 -6.99 -1.85
CA TYR A 37 1.24 -7.42 -2.95
C TYR A 37 2.64 -7.82 -2.50
N CYS A 38 3.20 -7.15 -1.48
CA CYS A 38 4.63 -7.22 -1.21
C CYS A 38 4.94 -8.10 0.01
N ARG A 39 4.26 -7.84 1.14
CA ARG A 39 4.65 -8.30 2.47
C ARG A 39 4.91 -9.80 2.55
N SER A 40 3.96 -10.63 2.12
CA SER A 40 4.07 -12.09 2.19
C SER A 40 5.31 -12.63 1.44
N CYS A 41 5.73 -11.99 0.34
CA CYS A 41 6.94 -12.39 -0.37
C CYS A 41 8.21 -11.98 0.39
N HIS A 42 8.27 -10.75 0.91
CA HIS A 42 9.42 -10.27 1.69
C HIS A 42 9.56 -11.02 3.04
N GLU A 43 8.45 -11.40 3.68
CA GLU A 43 8.45 -12.21 4.90
C GLU A 43 8.96 -13.64 4.67
N ASN A 44 8.54 -14.30 3.58
CA ASN A 44 8.86 -15.72 3.33
C ASN A 44 10.12 -15.96 2.48
N LYS A 45 10.59 -14.98 1.70
CA LYS A 45 11.72 -15.12 0.75
C LYS A 45 12.75 -13.99 0.82
N GLY A 46 12.40 -12.86 1.42
CA GLY A 46 13.30 -11.73 1.64
C GLY A 46 14.04 -11.84 2.98
N LEU A 47 14.37 -10.69 3.57
CA LEU A 47 14.99 -10.58 4.90
C LEU A 47 13.99 -10.71 6.07
N GLY A 48 12.81 -11.26 5.82
CA GLY A 48 11.75 -11.33 6.81
C GLY A 48 11.21 -9.94 7.20
N PRO A 49 10.72 -9.75 8.44
CA PRO A 49 10.24 -8.46 8.92
C PRO A 49 11.35 -7.40 9.07
N TYR A 50 12.62 -7.77 8.89
CA TYR A 50 13.76 -6.84 8.97
C TYR A 50 13.99 -6.03 7.69
N LEU A 51 13.29 -6.33 6.60
CA LEU A 51 13.46 -5.62 5.32
C LEU A 51 12.94 -4.16 5.35
N GLU A 52 11.87 -3.89 6.11
CA GLU A 52 11.46 -2.52 6.49
C GLU A 52 12.52 -1.81 7.36
N GLN A 53 13.22 -2.58 8.19
CA GLN A 53 14.07 -2.09 9.28
C GLN A 53 15.51 -1.79 8.83
N LEU A 54 15.84 -2.02 7.55
CA LEU A 54 17.14 -1.62 7.00
C LEU A 54 17.25 -0.09 7.02
N PRO A 55 18.33 0.47 7.59
CA PRO A 55 18.48 1.90 7.70
C PRO A 55 18.63 2.56 6.32
N ALA A 56 18.07 3.76 6.16
CA ALA A 56 18.25 4.60 4.98
C ALA A 56 19.71 5.10 4.89
N GLY A 57 20.59 4.27 4.33
CA GLY A 57 21.99 4.58 3.99
C GLY A 57 22.19 4.90 2.50
N PRO A 58 23.45 5.06 2.04
CA PRO A 58 23.77 5.44 0.66
C PRO A 58 23.26 4.46 -0.40
N ASP A 59 23.20 3.18 -0.07
CA ASP A 59 22.79 2.09 -0.98
C ASP A 59 21.26 1.81 -0.95
N ALA A 60 20.48 2.61 -0.22
CA ALA A 60 19.02 2.44 -0.13
C ALA A 60 18.34 3.07 -1.36
N PRO A 61 17.57 2.30 -2.16
CA PRO A 61 17.06 2.79 -3.45
C PRO A 61 16.07 3.94 -3.27
N ALA A 62 16.17 4.94 -4.13
CA ALA A 62 15.31 6.12 -4.17
C ALA A 62 13.88 5.76 -4.62
N ILE A 63 12.91 6.66 -4.41
CA ILE A 63 11.48 6.40 -4.70
C ILE A 63 11.27 5.97 -6.16
N TYR A 64 11.88 6.68 -7.14
CA TYR A 64 11.79 6.32 -8.56
C TYR A 64 12.44 4.95 -8.88
N GLU A 65 13.42 4.52 -8.09
CA GLU A 65 14.12 3.23 -8.26
C GLU A 65 13.25 2.07 -7.75
N ILE A 66 12.49 2.30 -6.68
CA ILE A 66 11.47 1.39 -6.19
C ILE A 66 10.35 1.26 -7.23
N VAL A 67 9.89 2.36 -7.84
CA VAL A 67 8.89 2.32 -8.94
C VAL A 67 9.43 1.55 -10.15
N LEU A 68 10.69 1.78 -10.57
CA LEU A 68 11.32 1.03 -11.67
C LEU A 68 11.42 -0.48 -11.37
N MET A 69 11.75 -0.84 -10.14
CA MET A 69 11.80 -2.23 -9.68
C MET A 69 10.40 -2.86 -9.68
N ILE A 70 9.42 -2.22 -9.05
CA ILE A 70 8.04 -2.70 -8.92
C ILE A 70 7.38 -2.83 -10.29
N LYS A 71 7.38 -1.78 -11.12
CA LYS A 71 6.63 -1.80 -12.39
C LYS A 71 7.35 -2.51 -13.53
N HIS A 72 8.68 -2.38 -13.60
CA HIS A 72 9.46 -2.79 -14.77
C HIS A 72 10.48 -3.92 -14.49
N GLY A 73 10.61 -4.37 -13.24
CA GLY A 73 11.48 -5.50 -12.89
C GLY A 73 12.98 -5.16 -12.94
N TYR A 74 13.34 -3.90 -12.69
CA TYR A 74 14.73 -3.44 -12.74
C TYR A 74 15.56 -4.04 -11.57
N ASP A 75 16.53 -4.89 -11.89
CA ASP A 75 17.33 -5.64 -10.89
C ASP A 75 18.40 -4.77 -10.23
N LEU A 76 18.00 -4.04 -9.19
CA LEU A 76 18.91 -3.32 -8.29
C LEU A 76 19.42 -4.25 -7.17
N GLY A 77 19.91 -5.43 -7.55
CA GLY A 77 20.30 -6.50 -6.63
C GLY A 77 19.13 -7.29 -6.00
N HIS A 78 17.90 -6.99 -6.40
CA HIS A 78 16.66 -7.55 -5.83
C HIS A 78 16.21 -8.83 -6.58
N LYS A 79 17.16 -9.74 -6.82
CA LYS A 79 16.99 -10.93 -7.66
C LYS A 79 15.88 -11.85 -7.16
N GLY A 80 14.92 -12.12 -8.04
CA GLY A 80 13.75 -12.96 -7.74
C GLY A 80 12.54 -12.20 -7.18
N MET A 81 12.63 -10.89 -6.98
CA MET A 81 11.45 -10.04 -6.81
C MET A 81 10.67 -9.99 -8.13
N PRO A 82 9.35 -10.29 -8.14
CA PRO A 82 8.52 -10.14 -9.33
C PRO A 82 8.21 -8.67 -9.59
N SER A 83 7.87 -8.33 -10.84
CA SER A 83 7.24 -7.06 -11.17
C SER A 83 5.71 -7.15 -11.07
N PHE A 84 5.09 -5.99 -10.86
CA PHE A 84 3.66 -5.78 -10.66
C PHE A 84 3.12 -4.77 -11.70
N PRO A 85 3.23 -5.06 -13.02
CA PRO A 85 2.86 -4.11 -14.08
C PRO A 85 1.36 -3.76 -14.13
N GLN A 86 0.52 -4.47 -13.36
CA GLN A 86 -0.90 -4.17 -13.18
C GLN A 86 -1.19 -2.97 -12.26
N LEU A 87 -0.21 -2.53 -11.45
CA LEU A 87 -0.37 -1.34 -10.61
C LEU A 87 -0.45 -0.07 -11.47
N SER A 88 -1.32 0.86 -11.10
CA SER A 88 -1.31 2.21 -11.70
C SER A 88 -0.02 2.95 -11.33
N ASP A 89 0.24 4.13 -11.92
CA ASP A 89 1.40 4.93 -11.55
C ASP A 89 1.24 5.44 -10.10
N GLU A 90 0.06 5.94 -9.76
CA GLU A 90 -0.29 6.42 -8.42
C GLU A 90 -0.21 5.32 -7.34
N GLN A 91 -0.53 4.07 -7.69
CA GLN A 91 -0.40 2.93 -6.77
C GLN A 91 1.06 2.53 -6.55
N ALA A 92 1.90 2.59 -7.59
CA ALA A 92 3.33 2.30 -7.46
C ALA A 92 4.05 3.41 -6.69
N ASP A 93 3.69 4.68 -6.91
CA ASP A 93 4.16 5.81 -6.13
C ASP A 93 3.76 5.67 -4.66
N ALA A 94 2.49 5.40 -4.36
CA ALA A 94 2.00 5.23 -2.98
C ALA A 94 2.73 4.11 -2.21
N VAL A 95 2.99 2.95 -2.85
CA VAL A 95 3.79 1.87 -2.25
C VAL A 95 5.24 2.29 -2.05
N SER A 96 5.82 3.02 -3.00
CA SER A 96 7.22 3.46 -2.94
C SER A 96 7.45 4.52 -1.84
N ASP A 97 6.52 5.47 -1.71
CA ASP A 97 6.45 6.43 -0.60
C ASP A 97 6.29 5.73 0.75
N PHE A 98 5.38 4.75 0.84
CA PHE A 98 5.22 3.96 2.07
C PHE A 98 6.53 3.25 2.45
N ILE A 99 7.12 2.47 1.54
CA ILE A 99 8.41 1.78 1.76
C ILE A 99 9.51 2.76 2.18
N HIS A 100 9.60 3.93 1.55
CA HIS A 100 10.59 4.95 1.90
C HIS A 100 10.32 5.57 3.29
N SER A 101 9.05 5.78 3.65
CA SER A 101 8.65 6.37 4.95
C SER A 101 8.93 5.47 6.15
N ARG A 102 8.96 4.14 5.94
CA ARG A 102 9.14 3.12 6.99
C ARG A 102 10.59 2.89 7.40
N ARG A 103 11.56 3.21 6.52
CA ARG A 103 12.99 2.99 6.78
C ARG A 103 13.47 3.81 7.99
N PRO A 104 14.11 3.20 9.00
CA PRO A 104 14.75 3.98 10.06
C PRO A 104 15.88 4.83 9.47
N ARG A 105 16.08 6.05 10.01
CA ARG A 105 17.20 6.90 9.60
C ARG A 105 18.52 6.24 10.03
N ALA A 106 19.48 6.13 9.10
CA ALA A 106 20.81 5.64 9.45
C ALA A 106 21.46 6.50 10.56
N PRO A 107 22.20 5.90 11.51
CA PRO A 107 23.05 6.66 12.43
C PRO A 107 24.02 7.52 11.62
N GLN A 108 24.07 8.82 11.91
CA GLN A 108 25.06 9.71 11.30
C GLN A 108 26.44 9.35 11.86
N ALA A 109 27.35 8.93 10.99
CA ALA A 109 28.76 8.80 11.34
C ALA A 109 29.39 10.20 11.41
N ASN A 110 30.01 10.50 12.56
CA ASN A 110 30.91 11.66 12.75
C ASN A 110 32.36 11.25 12.47
#